data_AF-A0A2N3I0S3-F1
#
_entry.id   AF-A0A2N3I0S3-F1
#
_cell.length_a   1.000
_cell.length_b   1.000
_cell.length_c   1.000
_cell.angle_alpha   90.00
_cell.angle_beta   90.00
_cell.angle_gamma   90.00
#
_symmetry.space_group_name_H-M   'P 1'
#
loop_
_entity.id
_entity.type
_entity.pdbx_description
1 polymer ?
#
loop_
_entity_poly.entity_id
_entity_poly.type
_entity_poly.pdbx_seq_one_letter_code
_entity_poly.pdbx_strand_id
1 'polypeptide(L)'
;MDYQNDFETWKERIEALPLSEVKLPNQPIDEVTASAETLAIEAIKDKESLAKAGLDITFITDLTTLSGAVRYCQAEWMSEYRARQEAQKEWLEQSPEAYDLRDEMLHHFSFVFRNNENVNKKVMRIREGGGHADMIQDLIELAILGEKNPEPLKLIGVDTLLSKAKITSHNMSVLLAESNGSKEENSATKLMRDKAYTLLAEKMSTIREYGRYIFWKNEDRKKKYLND
;
A
#
# COMPACT_ATOMS: atom_id res chain seq x y z
N MET A 1 0.34 -25.84 0.93
CA MET A 1 1.42 -24.83 0.92
C MET A 1 0.93 -23.73 1.83
N ASP A 2 1.70 -23.42 2.87
CA ASP A 2 1.37 -22.40 3.85
C ASP A 2 2.23 -21.17 3.56
N TYR A 3 1.69 -20.24 2.77
CA TYR A 3 2.43 -19.08 2.28
C TYR A 3 2.89 -18.15 3.40
N GLN A 4 2.16 -18.11 4.52
CA GLN A 4 2.55 -17.32 5.68
C GLN A 4 3.75 -17.96 6.39
N ASN A 5 3.71 -19.28 6.60
CA ASN A 5 4.85 -19.99 7.17
C ASN A 5 6.10 -19.93 6.25
N ASP A 6 5.89 -20.01 4.93
CA ASP A 6 6.94 -19.81 3.93
C ASP A 6 7.55 -18.41 4.06
N PHE A 7 6.72 -17.37 4.19
CA PHE A 7 7.18 -16.01 4.43
C PHE A 7 8.00 -15.88 5.72
N GLU A 8 7.49 -16.37 6.85
CA GLU A 8 8.20 -16.29 8.14
C GLU A 8 9.56 -17.00 8.09
N THR A 9 9.68 -18.08 7.31
CA THR A 9 10.95 -18.78 7.09
C THR A 9 11.99 -17.91 6.36
N TRP A 10 11.54 -17.06 5.44
CA TRP A 10 12.41 -16.22 4.60
C TRP A 10 12.55 -14.78 5.11
N LYS A 11 11.72 -14.36 6.05
CA LYS A 11 11.55 -12.98 6.50
C LYS A 11 12.86 -12.29 6.84
N GLU A 12 13.68 -12.88 7.71
CA GLU A 12 14.96 -12.28 8.11
C GLU A 12 15.89 -12.04 6.92
N ARG A 13 15.92 -12.98 5.95
CA ARG A 13 16.76 -12.86 4.74
C ARG A 13 16.21 -11.82 3.78
N ILE A 14 14.88 -11.76 3.64
CA ILE A 14 14.20 -10.74 2.84
C ILE A 14 14.49 -9.35 3.43
N GLU A 15 14.31 -9.16 4.74
CA GLU A 15 14.54 -7.88 5.41
C GLU A 15 16.00 -7.43 5.31
N ALA A 16 16.95 -8.37 5.45
CA ALA A 16 18.38 -8.11 5.40
C ALA A 16 18.92 -7.70 4.02
N LEU A 17 18.18 -7.93 2.93
CA LEU A 17 18.65 -7.59 1.57
C LEU A 17 18.86 -6.06 1.44
N PRO A 18 20.06 -5.61 1.05
CA PRO A 18 20.37 -4.18 0.88
C PRO A 18 19.51 -3.52 -0.20
N LEU A 19 19.10 -2.27 0.03
CA LEU A 19 18.30 -1.51 -0.94
C LEU A 19 18.98 -1.36 -2.31
N SER A 20 20.31 -1.31 -2.36
CA SER A 20 21.10 -1.22 -3.59
C SER A 20 21.02 -2.46 -4.48
N GLU A 21 20.63 -3.60 -3.93
CA GLU A 21 20.52 -4.87 -4.65
C GLU A 21 19.10 -5.17 -5.11
N VAL A 22 18.11 -4.44 -4.58
CA VAL A 22 16.69 -4.67 -4.87
C VAL A 22 16.39 -4.43 -6.33
N LYS A 23 15.79 -5.44 -6.96
CA LYS A 23 15.32 -5.43 -8.33
C LYS A 23 13.80 -5.35 -8.33
N LEU A 24 13.25 -4.55 -9.23
CA LEU A 24 11.81 -4.49 -9.45
C LEU A 24 11.35 -5.69 -10.30
N PRO A 25 10.20 -6.30 -9.99
CA PRO A 25 9.60 -7.30 -10.87
C PRO A 25 9.39 -6.75 -12.27
N ASN A 26 9.95 -7.44 -13.26
CA ASN A 26 9.84 -7.10 -14.69
C ASN A 26 8.74 -7.89 -15.41
N GLN A 27 8.05 -8.78 -14.70
CA GLN A 27 6.94 -9.59 -15.17
C GLN A 27 5.99 -9.84 -13.99
N PRO A 28 4.75 -10.32 -14.23
CA PRO A 28 3.80 -10.65 -13.18
C PRO A 28 4.35 -11.66 -12.15
N ILE A 29 4.08 -11.44 -10.86
CA ILE A 29 4.61 -12.27 -9.77
C ILE A 29 4.13 -13.72 -9.87
N ASP A 30 2.89 -13.94 -10.30
CA ASP A 30 2.33 -15.26 -10.55
C ASP A 30 3.09 -16.02 -11.64
N GLU A 31 3.49 -15.34 -12.73
CA GLU A 31 4.33 -15.93 -13.78
C GLU A 31 5.73 -16.29 -13.27
N VAL A 32 6.40 -15.39 -12.54
CA VAL A 32 7.74 -15.66 -11.97
C VAL A 32 7.70 -16.86 -11.03
N THR A 33 6.73 -16.89 -10.12
CA THR A 33 6.63 -17.93 -9.08
C THR A 33 6.28 -19.29 -9.70
N ALA A 34 5.39 -19.33 -10.70
CA ALA A 34 5.12 -20.54 -11.47
C ALA A 34 6.35 -21.02 -12.26
N SER A 35 7.11 -20.09 -12.85
CA SER A 35 8.37 -20.39 -13.54
C SER A 35 9.43 -20.95 -12.58
N ALA A 36 9.54 -20.40 -11.37
CA ALA A 36 10.44 -20.88 -10.32
C ALA A 36 10.07 -22.29 -9.85
N GLU A 37 8.79 -22.55 -9.60
CA GLU A 37 8.29 -23.87 -9.20
C GLU A 37 8.56 -24.91 -10.31
N THR A 38 8.32 -24.53 -11.57
CA THR A 38 8.66 -25.38 -12.73
C THR A 38 10.15 -25.66 -12.83
N LEU A 39 10.99 -24.64 -12.63
CA LEU A 39 12.44 -24.78 -12.61
C LEU A 39 12.91 -25.71 -11.49
N ALA A 40 12.29 -25.65 -10.30
CA ALA A 40 12.60 -26.55 -9.19
C ALA A 40 12.33 -28.02 -9.56
N ILE A 41 11.17 -28.29 -10.20
CA ILE A 41 10.77 -29.62 -10.67
C ILE A 41 11.72 -30.16 -11.75
N GLU A 42 12.26 -29.29 -12.61
CA GLU A 42 13.24 -29.72 -13.60
C GLU A 42 14.63 -29.89 -12.98
N ALA A 43 15.08 -28.95 -12.16
CA ALA A 43 16.40 -28.98 -11.53
C ALA A 43 16.57 -30.16 -10.55
N ILE A 44 15.50 -30.60 -9.87
CA ILE A 44 15.59 -31.76 -8.97
C ILE A 44 15.93 -33.05 -9.71
N LYS A 45 15.49 -33.20 -10.98
CA LYS A 45 15.81 -34.36 -11.82
C LYS A 45 17.31 -34.40 -12.18
N ASP A 46 17.96 -33.25 -12.20
CA ASP A 46 19.39 -33.10 -12.53
C ASP A 46 20.27 -32.81 -11.31
N LYS A 47 19.73 -32.98 -10.10
CA LYS A 47 20.38 -32.59 -8.84
C LYS A 47 21.82 -33.06 -8.72
N GLU A 48 22.11 -34.32 -9.07
CA GLU A 48 23.46 -34.88 -9.00
C GLU A 48 24.43 -34.19 -9.96
N SER A 49 23.98 -33.90 -11.18
CA SER A 49 24.78 -33.23 -12.21
C SER A 49 25.07 -31.78 -11.83
N LEU A 50 24.06 -31.08 -11.30
CA LEU A 50 24.18 -29.71 -10.81
C LEU A 50 25.10 -29.62 -9.57
N ALA A 51 24.95 -30.55 -8.62
CA ALA A 51 25.82 -30.63 -7.44
C ALA A 51 27.28 -30.87 -7.82
N LYS A 52 27.53 -31.78 -8.79
CA LYS A 52 28.88 -32.06 -9.29
C LYS A 52 29.53 -30.84 -9.96
N ALA A 53 28.72 -29.97 -10.57
CA ALA A 53 29.19 -28.70 -11.14
C ALA A 53 29.42 -27.60 -10.08
N GLY A 54 29.11 -27.86 -8.81
CA GLY A 54 29.32 -26.95 -7.69
C GLY A 54 28.11 -26.08 -7.32
N LEU A 55 26.90 -26.41 -7.80
CA LEU A 55 25.68 -25.72 -7.37
C LEU A 55 25.37 -26.12 -5.92
N ASP A 56 25.05 -25.13 -5.08
CA ASP A 56 24.38 -25.40 -3.80
C ASP A 56 22.96 -25.90 -4.07
N ILE A 57 22.75 -27.20 -3.86
CA ILE A 57 21.47 -27.88 -4.09
C ILE A 57 20.33 -27.33 -3.24
N THR A 58 20.62 -26.61 -2.15
CA THR A 58 19.57 -25.93 -1.35
C THR A 58 18.82 -24.90 -2.18
N PHE A 59 19.45 -24.30 -3.20
CA PHE A 59 18.80 -23.32 -4.06
C PHE A 59 17.59 -23.93 -4.78
N ILE A 60 17.65 -25.21 -5.15
CA ILE A 60 16.54 -25.91 -5.82
C ILE A 60 15.35 -26.04 -4.88
N THR A 61 15.58 -26.46 -3.63
CA THR A 61 14.51 -26.61 -2.63
C THR A 61 13.97 -25.27 -2.15
N ASP A 62 14.83 -24.25 -2.11
CA ASP A 62 14.47 -22.89 -1.72
C ASP A 62 13.49 -22.24 -2.70
N LEU A 63 13.52 -22.59 -4.00
CA LEU A 63 12.63 -21.99 -4.99
C LEU A 63 11.15 -22.15 -4.61
N THR A 64 10.73 -23.31 -4.10
CA THR A 64 9.33 -23.55 -3.76
C THR A 64 8.88 -22.73 -2.56
N THR A 65 9.64 -22.73 -1.46
CA THR A 65 9.27 -21.97 -0.26
C THR A 65 9.43 -20.47 -0.48
N LEU A 66 10.44 -20.04 -1.22
CA LEU A 66 10.62 -18.63 -1.56
C LEU A 66 9.55 -18.13 -2.54
N SER A 67 9.07 -18.96 -3.48
CA SER A 67 7.88 -18.65 -4.28
C SER A 67 6.65 -18.42 -3.40
N GLY A 68 6.46 -19.25 -2.38
CA GLY A 68 5.39 -19.06 -1.39
C GLY A 68 5.50 -17.73 -0.65
N ALA A 69 6.70 -17.38 -0.17
CA ALA A 69 6.98 -16.10 0.48
C ALA A 69 6.72 -14.90 -0.44
N VAL A 70 7.13 -14.98 -1.71
CA VAL A 70 6.88 -13.92 -2.71
C VAL A 70 5.38 -13.75 -2.97
N ARG A 71 4.61 -14.85 -3.10
CA ARG A 71 3.14 -14.81 -3.25
C ARG A 71 2.48 -14.15 -2.03
N TYR A 72 2.93 -14.46 -0.82
CA TYR A 72 2.43 -13.82 0.40
C TYR A 72 2.69 -12.31 0.40
N CYS A 73 3.93 -11.89 0.15
CA CYS A 73 4.28 -10.47 0.09
C CYS A 73 3.47 -9.72 -1.00
N GLN A 74 3.24 -10.36 -2.14
CA GLN A 74 2.40 -9.80 -3.20
C GLN A 74 0.94 -9.65 -2.76
N ALA A 75 0.39 -10.62 -2.01
CA ALA A 75 -0.97 -10.54 -1.51
C ALA A 75 -1.14 -9.38 -0.51
N GLU A 76 -0.20 -9.23 0.43
CA GLU A 76 -0.17 -8.12 1.40
C GLU A 76 -0.10 -6.76 0.68
N TRP A 77 0.82 -6.62 -0.29
CA TRP A 77 0.92 -5.41 -1.10
C TRP A 77 -0.36 -5.11 -1.89
N MET A 78 -0.97 -6.13 -2.51
CA MET A 78 -2.22 -5.94 -3.25
C MET A 78 -3.41 -5.57 -2.36
N SER A 79 -3.43 -6.04 -1.12
CA SER A 79 -4.43 -5.67 -0.12
C SER A 79 -4.32 -4.17 0.20
N GLU A 80 -3.13 -3.69 0.58
CA GLU A 80 -2.87 -2.27 0.83
C GLU A 80 -3.16 -1.39 -0.38
N TYR A 81 -2.70 -1.83 -1.57
CA TYR A 81 -2.90 -1.09 -2.81
C TYR A 81 -4.40 -0.92 -3.13
N ARG A 82 -5.20 -1.98 -2.98
CA ARG A 82 -6.65 -1.93 -3.25
C ARG A 82 -7.39 -1.06 -2.23
N ALA A 83 -7.12 -1.23 -0.94
CA ALA A 83 -7.72 -0.40 0.10
C ALA A 83 -7.45 1.10 -0.15
N ARG A 84 -6.23 1.45 -0.57
CA ARG A 84 -5.89 2.82 -0.95
C ARG A 84 -6.66 3.31 -2.18
N GLN A 85 -6.81 2.49 -3.22
CA GLN A 85 -7.58 2.86 -4.41
C GLN A 85 -9.06 3.10 -4.08
N GLU A 86 -9.64 2.26 -3.23
CA GLU A 86 -11.01 2.41 -2.73
C GLU A 86 -11.15 3.70 -1.92
N ALA A 87 -10.26 3.95 -0.96
CA ALA A 87 -10.25 5.19 -0.17
C ALA A 87 -10.06 6.45 -1.03
N GLN A 88 -9.20 6.40 -2.05
CA GLN A 88 -9.01 7.50 -3.00
C GLN A 88 -10.29 7.79 -3.79
N LYS A 89 -11.00 6.74 -4.23
CA LYS A 89 -12.26 6.88 -4.95
C LYS A 89 -13.34 7.48 -4.05
N GLU A 90 -13.50 6.93 -2.86
CA GLU A 90 -14.48 7.43 -1.89
C GLU A 90 -14.16 8.87 -1.45
N TRP A 91 -12.88 9.23 -1.34
CA TRP A 91 -12.45 10.62 -1.08
C TRP A 91 -12.92 11.57 -2.18
N LEU A 92 -12.74 11.20 -3.45
CA LEU A 92 -13.16 12.03 -4.59
C LEU A 92 -14.69 12.18 -4.65
N GLU A 93 -15.43 11.17 -4.18
CA GLU A 93 -16.89 11.20 -4.13
C GLU A 93 -17.41 12.07 -2.95
N GLN A 94 -16.81 11.96 -1.76
CA GLN A 94 -17.32 12.63 -0.55
C GLN A 94 -16.74 14.02 -0.30
N SER A 95 -15.51 14.29 -0.77
CA SER A 95 -14.85 15.57 -0.49
C SER A 95 -15.61 16.80 -0.98
N PRO A 96 -16.28 16.82 -2.16
CA PRO A 96 -17.06 17.97 -2.58
C PRO A 96 -18.15 18.34 -1.56
N GLU A 97 -18.92 17.36 -1.07
CA GLU A 97 -19.98 17.60 -0.08
C GLU A 97 -19.43 18.08 1.28
N ALA A 98 -18.24 17.61 1.67
CA ALA A 98 -17.57 18.07 2.88
C ALA A 98 -17.11 19.53 2.76
N TYR A 99 -16.59 19.93 1.59
CA TYR A 99 -16.25 21.32 1.28
C TYR A 99 -17.49 22.21 1.26
N ASP A 100 -18.57 21.77 0.61
CA ASP A 100 -19.84 22.51 0.57
C ASP A 100 -20.41 22.71 1.98
N LEU A 101 -20.38 21.68 2.83
CA LEU A 101 -20.82 21.78 4.22
C LEU A 101 -19.99 22.81 5.01
N ARG A 102 -18.66 22.80 4.84
CA ARG A 102 -17.79 23.79 5.49
C ARG A 102 -18.15 25.20 5.05
N ASP A 103 -18.34 25.41 3.75
CA ASP A 103 -18.63 26.71 3.17
C ASP A 103 -20.02 27.24 3.59
N GLU A 104 -21.03 26.35 3.63
CA GLU A 104 -22.36 26.64 4.16
C GLU A 104 -22.30 27.06 5.63
N MET A 105 -21.57 26.31 6.47
CA MET A 105 -21.40 26.66 7.88
C MET A 105 -20.67 28.00 8.04
N LEU A 106 -19.58 28.23 7.31
CA LEU A 106 -18.87 29.51 7.32
C LEU A 106 -19.77 30.67 6.91
N HIS A 107 -20.66 30.47 5.94
CA HIS A 107 -21.65 31.46 5.52
C HIS A 107 -22.60 31.81 6.68
N HIS A 108 -23.26 30.80 7.27
CA HIS A 108 -24.19 31.02 8.38
C HIS A 108 -23.52 31.64 9.61
N PHE A 109 -22.36 31.12 10.01
CA PHE A 109 -21.61 31.59 11.17
C PHE A 109 -21.19 33.05 11.00
N SER A 110 -20.72 33.44 9.79
CA SER A 110 -20.37 34.83 9.49
C SER A 110 -21.57 35.76 9.65
N PHE A 111 -22.76 35.32 9.26
CA PHE A 111 -23.97 36.12 9.38
C PHE A 111 -24.47 36.21 10.83
N VAL A 112 -24.66 35.08 11.52
CA VAL A 112 -25.28 35.09 12.87
C VAL A 112 -24.37 35.72 13.92
N PHE A 113 -23.06 35.60 13.77
CA PHE A 113 -22.09 36.17 14.72
C PHE A 113 -21.52 37.52 14.29
N ARG A 114 -22.01 38.14 13.21
CA ARG A 114 -21.50 39.43 12.66
C ARG A 114 -21.34 40.56 13.70
N ASN A 115 -22.21 40.60 14.69
CA ASN A 115 -22.21 41.62 15.76
C ASN A 115 -21.52 41.15 17.05
N ASN A 116 -21.07 39.90 17.11
CA ASN A 116 -20.29 39.35 18.22
C ASN A 116 -18.82 39.31 17.81
N GLU A 117 -18.09 40.38 18.12
CA GLU A 117 -16.70 40.57 17.65
C GLU A 117 -15.77 39.41 18.05
N ASN A 118 -15.94 38.85 19.24
CA ASN A 118 -15.11 37.74 19.74
C ASN A 118 -15.36 36.45 18.94
N VAL A 119 -16.63 36.08 18.73
CA VAL A 119 -16.98 34.87 17.97
C VAL A 119 -16.66 35.06 16.48
N ASN A 120 -16.95 36.23 15.92
CA ASN A 120 -16.66 36.53 14.52
C ASN A 120 -15.17 36.45 14.19
N LYS A 121 -14.29 36.94 15.07
CA LYS A 121 -12.83 36.78 14.91
C LYS A 121 -12.41 35.32 14.80
N LYS A 122 -13.04 34.41 15.55
CA LYS A 122 -12.77 32.97 15.46
C LYS A 122 -13.26 32.38 14.13
N VAL A 123 -14.44 32.78 13.68
CA VAL A 123 -14.99 32.36 12.37
C VAL A 123 -14.06 32.80 11.23
N MET A 124 -13.56 34.04 11.27
CA MET A 124 -12.64 34.54 10.24
C MET A 124 -11.32 33.79 10.25
N ARG A 125 -10.75 33.50 11.43
CA ARG A 125 -9.53 32.68 11.55
C ARG A 125 -9.70 31.28 10.96
N ILE A 126 -10.83 30.63 11.22
CA ILE A 126 -11.14 29.30 10.66
C ILE A 126 -11.12 29.37 9.12
N ARG A 127 -11.68 30.44 8.54
CA ARG A 127 -11.74 30.61 7.08
C ARG A 127 -10.38 30.78 6.40
N GLU A 128 -9.33 31.20 7.11
CA GLU A 128 -8.03 31.55 6.51
C GLU A 128 -7.23 30.33 6.01
N GLY A 129 -7.62 29.11 6.37
CA GLY A 129 -7.00 27.86 5.93
C GLY A 129 -7.34 27.45 4.49
N GLY A 130 -6.48 26.63 3.88
CA GLY A 130 -6.62 26.17 2.50
C GLY A 130 -6.02 24.78 2.31
N GLY A 131 -6.86 23.75 2.28
CA GLY A 131 -6.42 22.38 2.05
C GLY A 131 -7.41 21.34 2.55
N HIS A 132 -7.05 20.06 2.40
CA HIS A 132 -7.86 18.93 2.90
C HIS A 132 -7.84 18.85 4.43
N ALA A 133 -6.66 19.02 5.03
CA ALA A 133 -6.50 19.04 6.48
C ALA A 133 -7.24 20.23 7.10
N ASP A 134 -7.15 21.41 6.48
CA ASP A 134 -7.88 22.60 6.93
C ASP A 134 -9.40 22.38 6.87
N MET A 135 -9.94 21.86 5.76
CA MET A 135 -11.38 21.55 5.66
C MET A 135 -11.86 20.64 6.79
N ILE A 136 -11.11 19.59 7.11
CA ILE A 136 -11.43 18.65 8.19
C ILE A 136 -11.42 19.36 9.54
N GLN A 137 -10.39 20.17 9.80
CA GLN A 137 -10.23 20.91 11.04
C GLN A 137 -11.31 22.00 11.20
N ASP A 138 -11.64 22.70 10.13
CA ASP A 138 -12.64 23.76 10.11
C ASP A 138 -14.02 23.23 10.50
N LEU A 139 -14.41 22.07 9.96
CA LEU A 139 -15.69 21.43 10.29
C LEU A 139 -15.82 21.13 11.79
N ILE A 140 -14.77 20.58 12.44
CA ILE A 140 -14.81 20.29 13.88
C ILE A 140 -14.71 21.58 14.72
N GLU A 141 -13.93 22.57 14.30
CA GLU A 141 -13.84 23.87 14.98
C GLU A 141 -15.17 24.63 14.94
N LEU A 142 -15.84 24.67 13.78
CA LEU A 142 -17.15 25.31 13.62
C LEU A 142 -18.21 24.59 14.46
N ALA A 143 -18.22 23.26 14.48
CA ALA A 143 -19.14 22.49 15.32
C ALA A 143 -18.96 22.84 16.81
N ILE A 144 -17.73 22.81 17.32
CA ILE A 144 -17.42 23.15 18.71
C ILE A 144 -17.74 24.62 19.02
N LEU A 145 -17.49 25.53 18.08
CA LEU A 145 -17.79 26.96 18.25
C LEU A 145 -19.30 27.20 18.34
N GLY A 146 -20.07 26.51 17.50
CA GLY A 146 -21.53 26.58 17.49
C GLY A 146 -22.15 26.00 18.77
N GLU A 147 -21.63 24.88 19.26
CA GLU A 147 -22.08 24.29 20.54
C GLU A 147 -21.82 25.21 21.74
N LYS A 148 -20.73 25.97 21.71
CA LYS A 148 -20.42 26.98 22.74
C LYS A 148 -21.29 28.23 22.62
N ASN A 149 -21.92 28.48 21.47
CA ASN A 149 -22.72 29.67 21.19
C ASN A 149 -24.02 29.30 20.44
N PRO A 150 -24.91 28.49 21.02
CA PRO A 150 -25.96 27.81 20.26
C PRO A 150 -27.16 28.72 19.90
N GLU A 151 -27.46 29.74 20.71
CA GLU A 151 -28.70 30.51 20.58
C GLU A 151 -28.86 31.23 19.23
N PRO A 152 -27.83 31.91 18.67
CA PRO A 152 -27.96 32.54 17.36
C PRO A 152 -28.15 31.53 16.21
N LEU A 153 -27.63 30.31 16.35
CA LEU A 153 -27.75 29.25 15.34
C LEU A 153 -29.14 28.60 15.37
N LYS A 154 -29.67 28.35 16.58
CA LYS A 154 -31.06 27.86 16.76
C LYS A 154 -32.09 28.85 16.21
N LEU A 155 -31.85 30.15 16.37
CA LEU A 155 -32.77 31.19 15.91
C LEU A 155 -32.97 31.18 14.38
N ILE A 156 -31.96 30.76 13.62
CA ILE A 156 -32.06 30.58 12.17
C ILE A 156 -32.22 29.10 11.74
N GLY A 157 -32.34 28.18 12.69
CA GLY A 157 -32.60 26.76 12.45
C GLY A 157 -31.44 25.95 11.85
N VAL A 158 -30.18 26.36 12.05
CA VAL A 158 -28.99 25.69 11.47
C VAL A 158 -28.16 24.92 12.49
N ASP A 159 -28.61 24.82 13.74
CA ASP A 159 -27.91 24.10 14.81
C ASP A 159 -27.78 22.58 14.54
N THR A 160 -28.65 22.04 13.67
CA THR A 160 -28.59 20.65 13.20
C THR A 160 -27.33 20.34 12.37
N LEU A 161 -26.71 21.34 11.75
CA LEU A 161 -25.47 21.17 10.96
C LEU A 161 -24.27 20.80 11.84
N LEU A 162 -24.29 21.13 13.14
CA LEU A 162 -23.15 20.91 14.05
C LEU A 162 -22.82 19.42 14.19
N SER A 163 -23.83 18.57 14.36
CA SER A 163 -23.65 17.12 14.44
C SER A 163 -23.15 16.53 13.12
N LYS A 164 -23.68 17.02 11.99
CA LYS A 164 -23.24 16.60 10.65
C LYS A 164 -21.75 16.93 10.46
N ALA A 165 -21.34 18.14 10.81
CA ALA A 165 -19.95 18.59 10.67
C ALA A 165 -18.95 17.75 11.49
N LYS A 166 -19.31 17.34 12.70
CA LYS A 166 -18.46 16.43 13.51
C LYS A 166 -18.28 15.07 12.85
N ILE A 167 -19.38 14.48 12.38
CA ILE A 167 -19.35 13.17 11.72
C ILE A 167 -18.54 13.27 10.42
N THR A 168 -18.81 14.28 9.59
CA THR A 168 -18.08 14.52 8.35
C THR A 168 -16.60 14.75 8.61
N SER A 169 -16.23 15.60 9.58
CA SER A 169 -14.82 15.83 9.95
C SER A 169 -14.12 14.52 10.33
N HIS A 170 -14.74 13.71 11.18
CA HIS A 170 -14.18 12.41 11.58
C HIS A 170 -14.01 11.46 10.40
N ASN A 171 -15.07 11.24 9.61
CA ASN A 171 -15.04 10.33 8.47
C ASN A 171 -13.99 10.77 7.44
N MET A 172 -13.96 12.06 7.10
CA MET A 172 -12.98 12.60 6.16
C MET A 172 -11.56 12.52 6.73
N SER A 173 -11.35 12.62 8.05
CA SER A 173 -10.02 12.43 8.64
C SER A 173 -9.48 11.01 8.46
N VAL A 174 -10.34 10.01 8.65
CA VAL A 174 -9.99 8.59 8.44
C VAL A 174 -9.72 8.35 6.96
N LEU A 175 -10.62 8.80 6.09
CA LEU A 175 -10.51 8.63 4.65
C LEU A 175 -9.31 9.35 4.04
N LEU A 176 -8.94 10.53 4.56
CA LEU A 176 -7.73 11.24 4.15
C LEU A 176 -6.48 10.45 4.56
N ALA A 177 -6.47 9.85 5.75
CA ALA A 177 -5.36 9.04 6.22
C ALA A 177 -5.20 7.76 5.38
N GLU A 178 -6.31 7.08 5.05
CA GLU A 178 -6.32 5.87 4.23
C GLU A 178 -5.94 6.15 2.76
N SER A 179 -6.49 7.21 2.17
CA SER A 179 -6.16 7.62 0.79
C SER A 179 -4.71 8.11 0.67
N ASN A 180 -4.17 8.77 1.71
CA ASN A 180 -2.75 9.14 1.78
C ASN A 180 -1.85 8.00 2.26
N GLY A 181 -2.42 6.89 2.73
CA GLY A 181 -1.72 5.73 3.25
C GLY A 181 -0.71 5.21 2.23
N SER A 182 0.57 5.20 2.61
CA SER A 182 1.73 4.95 1.74
C SER A 182 1.69 5.73 0.41
N LYS A 183 1.56 7.06 0.49
CA LYS A 183 1.94 7.97 -0.61
C LYS A 183 3.37 7.77 -1.09
N GLU A 184 4.20 7.09 -0.31
CA GLU A 184 5.57 6.81 -0.68
C GLU A 184 5.64 5.59 -1.62
N GLU A 185 6.46 5.74 -2.67
CA GLU A 185 7.03 4.61 -3.41
C GLU A 185 7.73 3.57 -2.51
N ASN A 186 7.87 3.88 -1.21
CA ASN A 186 8.42 3.12 -0.09
C ASN A 186 7.37 2.38 0.78
N SER A 187 6.18 1.99 0.28
CA SER A 187 5.34 1.06 1.07
C SER A 187 6.19 -0.11 1.54
N ALA A 188 6.19 -0.36 2.87
CA ALA A 188 7.00 -1.42 3.46
C ALA A 188 6.64 -2.79 2.87
N THR A 189 5.35 -3.04 2.59
CA THR A 189 4.89 -4.29 1.97
C THR A 189 5.34 -4.40 0.51
N LYS A 190 5.31 -3.29 -0.25
CA LYS A 190 5.89 -3.24 -1.60
C LYS A 190 7.38 -3.56 -1.58
N LEU A 191 8.14 -2.91 -0.69
CA LEU A 191 9.57 -3.14 -0.56
C LEU A 191 9.87 -4.59 -0.16
N MET A 192 9.14 -5.16 0.78
CA MET A 192 9.27 -6.57 1.18
C MET A 192 9.02 -7.51 -0.01
N ARG A 193 8.00 -7.23 -0.82
CA ARG A 193 7.73 -7.98 -2.06
C ARG A 193 8.88 -7.86 -3.06
N ASP A 194 9.43 -6.66 -3.27
CA ASP A 194 10.53 -6.45 -4.23
C ASP A 194 11.83 -7.13 -3.76
N LYS A 195 12.11 -7.10 -2.46
CA LYS A 195 13.23 -7.84 -1.86
C LYS A 195 13.06 -9.36 -2.01
N ALA A 196 11.88 -9.89 -1.70
CA ALA A 196 11.58 -11.31 -1.87
C ALA A 196 11.72 -11.76 -3.33
N TYR A 197 11.20 -10.95 -4.27
CA TYR A 197 11.37 -11.19 -5.70
C TYR A 197 12.85 -11.22 -6.11
N THR A 198 13.66 -10.29 -5.60
CA THR A 198 15.10 -10.22 -5.91
C THR A 198 15.81 -11.51 -5.54
N LEU A 199 15.59 -12.01 -4.32
CA LEU A 199 16.16 -13.27 -3.85
C LEU A 199 15.71 -14.46 -4.74
N LEU A 200 14.43 -14.48 -5.14
CA LEU A 200 13.90 -15.54 -6.00
C LEU A 200 14.57 -15.50 -7.37
N ALA A 201 14.64 -14.31 -7.99
CA ALA A 201 15.23 -14.10 -9.30
C ALA A 201 16.72 -14.48 -9.33
N GLU A 202 17.46 -14.20 -8.25
CA GLU A 202 18.88 -14.56 -8.15
C GLU A 202 19.11 -16.06 -8.05
N LYS A 203 18.31 -16.76 -7.24
CA LYS A 203 18.36 -18.23 -7.15
C LYS A 203 17.98 -18.87 -8.49
N MET A 204 16.93 -18.38 -9.14
CA MET A 204 16.54 -18.85 -10.48
C MET A 204 17.65 -18.62 -11.50
N SER A 205 18.24 -17.42 -11.53
CA SER A 205 19.35 -17.08 -12.44
C SER A 205 20.53 -18.01 -12.25
N THR A 206 20.91 -18.25 -10.99
CA THR A 206 22.02 -19.15 -10.64
C THR A 206 21.75 -20.57 -11.13
N ILE A 207 20.58 -21.15 -10.79
CA ILE A 207 20.23 -22.52 -11.22
C ILE A 207 20.24 -22.63 -12.75
N ARG A 208 19.68 -21.63 -13.45
CA ARG A 208 19.65 -21.61 -14.91
C ARG A 208 21.06 -21.51 -15.53
N GLU A 209 21.96 -20.74 -14.93
CA GLU A 209 23.34 -20.64 -15.39
C GLU A 209 24.07 -21.99 -15.31
N TYR A 210 23.96 -22.67 -14.16
CA TYR A 210 24.53 -24.00 -13.97
C TYR A 210 23.91 -25.01 -14.95
N GLY A 211 22.58 -25.00 -15.10
CA GLY A 211 21.86 -25.86 -16.05
C GLY A 211 22.32 -25.67 -17.50
N ARG A 212 22.45 -24.41 -17.96
CA ARG A 212 22.97 -24.08 -19.29
C ARG A 212 24.41 -24.55 -19.48
N TYR A 213 25.24 -24.41 -18.46
CA TYR A 213 26.63 -24.85 -18.50
C TYR A 213 26.74 -26.37 -18.63
N ILE A 214 26.06 -27.15 -17.78
CA ILE A 214 26.19 -28.62 -17.79
C ILE A 214 25.56 -29.26 -19.03
N PHE A 215 24.47 -28.70 -19.53
CA PHE A 215 23.73 -29.24 -20.68
C PHE A 215 24.07 -28.55 -22.00
N TRP A 216 25.21 -27.87 -22.11
CA TRP A 216 25.59 -27.12 -23.31
C TRP A 216 25.57 -27.94 -24.62
N LYS A 217 25.75 -29.26 -24.54
CA LYS A 217 25.70 -30.23 -25.65
C LYS A 217 24.37 -30.98 -25.78
N ASN A 218 23.49 -30.89 -24.79
CA ASN A 218 22.18 -31.54 -24.77
C ASN A 218 21.09 -30.47 -24.89
N GLU A 219 20.74 -30.13 -26.13
CA GLU A 219 19.81 -29.04 -26.43
C GLU A 219 18.41 -29.26 -25.83
N ASP A 220 17.92 -30.49 -25.78
CA ASP A 220 16.60 -30.79 -25.20
C ASP A 220 16.57 -30.55 -23.70
N ARG A 221 17.66 -30.88 -22.99
CA ARG A 221 17.78 -30.60 -21.56
C ARG A 221 18.06 -29.14 -21.28
N LYS A 222 18.94 -28.52 -22.07
CA LYS A 222 19.30 -27.09 -21.96
C LYS A 222 18.10 -26.16 -22.09
N LYS A 223 17.14 -26.48 -22.97
CA LYS A 223 15.88 -25.71 -23.12
C LYS A 223 15.10 -25.57 -21.80
N LYS A 224 15.19 -26.54 -20.89
CA LYS A 224 14.54 -26.46 -19.56
C LYS A 224 15.15 -25.42 -18.61
N TYR A 225 16.30 -24.85 -18.98
CA TYR A 225 17.05 -23.84 -18.23
C TYR A 225 17.21 -22.51 -18.99
N LEU A 226 16.56 -22.38 -20.14
CA LEU A 226 16.43 -21.09 -20.82
C LEU A 226 15.30 -20.30 -20.18
N ASN A 227 15.41 -18.97 -20.20
CA ASN A 227 14.26 -18.13 -19.87
C ASN A 227 13.27 -18.25 -21.04
N ASP A 228 11.98 -18.36 -20.73
CA ASP A 228 10.93 -17.95 -21.66
C ASP A 228 10.88 -16.41 -21.72
#